data_AF-A0A8J6F547-F1
#
_entry.id   AF-A0A8J6F547-F1
#
_cell.length_a   1.000
_cell.length_b   1.000
_cell.length_c   1.000
_cell.angle_alpha   90.00
_cell.angle_beta   90.00
_cell.angle_gamma   90.00
#
_symmetry.space_group_name_H-M   'P 1'
#
loop_
_entity.id
_entity.type
_entity.pdbx_description
1 polymer ?
#
loop_
_entity_poly.entity_id
_entity_poly.type
_entity_poly.pdbx_seq_one_letter_code
_entity_poly.pdbx_strand_id
1 'polypeptide(L)'
;MYVICCVINPPQCAVRKGLFQIVSILGVADSPACCNGCLCCLSYACTVCHHRPVFNTVEMLVVHRNGKKHMACMLRLYGKKAAHRNEVQKRQHEQYVQAEEAGEQKGEEPSEDLERRRVMEHYLSLRSSGWIPDGTGKWVKDENVEFDSDEEEPPAVPPP
;
A
#
# COMPACT_ATOMS: atom_id res chain seq x y z
N MET A 1 -16.11 -39.52 -23.08
CA MET A 1 -16.63 -38.35 -23.81
C MET A 1 -15.63 -37.21 -23.66
N TYR A 2 -14.67 -37.11 -24.57
CA TYR A 2 -13.74 -35.98 -24.63
C TYR A 2 -13.68 -35.48 -26.08
N VAL A 3 -14.14 -34.24 -26.20
CA VAL A 3 -13.84 -33.16 -27.15
C VAL A 3 -12.97 -33.55 -28.36
N ILE A 4 -13.59 -33.56 -29.54
CA ILE A 4 -12.93 -33.21 -30.80
C ILE A 4 -13.20 -31.72 -31.00
N CYS A 5 -12.16 -30.90 -31.09
CA CYS A 5 -12.21 -29.72 -31.95
C CYS A 5 -10.78 -29.28 -32.32
N CYS A 6 -10.41 -29.71 -33.52
CA CYS A 6 -9.64 -28.98 -34.52
C CYS A 6 -8.42 -28.17 -34.06
N VAL A 7 -7.27 -28.83 -34.25
CA VAL A 7 -6.01 -28.24 -34.66
C VAL A 7 -6.23 -27.31 -35.86
N ILE A 8 -6.14 -25.99 -35.65
CA ILE A 8 -5.81 -25.03 -36.72
C ILE A 8 -4.55 -24.28 -36.27
N ASN A 9 -3.46 -24.74 -36.87
CA ASN A 9 -2.15 -24.14 -37.11
C ASN A 9 -1.93 -22.67 -36.66
N PRO A 10 -0.97 -22.38 -35.76
CA PRO A 10 -0.59 -21.00 -35.42
C PRO A 10 0.40 -20.41 -36.43
N PRO A 11 0.21 -19.18 -36.95
CA PRO A 11 1.30 -18.48 -37.62
C PRO A 11 2.28 -17.96 -36.56
N GLN A 12 3.54 -18.28 -36.81
CA GLN A 12 4.72 -17.95 -36.03
C GLN A 12 4.90 -16.42 -35.92
N CYS A 13 4.59 -15.84 -34.76
CA CYS A 13 5.05 -14.49 -34.42
C CYS A 13 6.12 -14.62 -33.34
N ALA A 14 7.38 -14.48 -33.76
CA ALA A 14 8.57 -14.62 -32.93
C ALA A 14 8.54 -13.67 -31.71
N VAL A 15 8.40 -14.24 -30.51
CA VAL A 15 8.68 -13.53 -29.26
C VAL A 15 10.19 -13.53 -29.07
N ARG A 16 10.86 -12.43 -29.42
CA ARG A 16 12.25 -12.21 -28.97
C ARG A 16 12.24 -12.12 -27.45
N LYS A 17 12.80 -13.13 -26.79
CA LYS A 17 13.16 -13.11 -25.37
C LYS A 17 14.32 -12.14 -25.20
N GLY A 18 13.99 -10.87 -24.95
CA GLY A 18 14.95 -9.82 -24.61
C GLY A 18 14.64 -9.30 -23.22
N LEU A 19 15.62 -9.46 -22.34
CA LEU A 19 15.69 -9.05 -20.94
C LEU A 19 15.08 -7.65 -20.72
N PHE A 20 13.89 -7.56 -20.09
CA PHE A 20 13.33 -6.27 -19.67
C PHE A 20 13.81 -5.99 -18.24
N GLN A 21 14.85 -5.16 -18.13
CA GLN A 21 15.13 -4.41 -16.92
C GLN A 21 13.97 -3.45 -16.62
N ILE A 22 13.84 -3.24 -15.31
CA ILE A 22 12.91 -2.38 -14.59
C ILE A 22 12.99 -0.93 -15.09
N VAL A 23 11.88 -0.36 -15.61
CA VAL A 23 11.43 1.02 -15.31
C VAL A 23 9.90 1.07 -15.48
N SER A 24 9.24 1.60 -14.44
CA SER A 24 7.81 1.82 -14.32
C SER A 24 7.31 3.04 -15.12
N ILE A 25 5.98 3.18 -15.12
CA ILE A 25 5.17 4.39 -15.29
C ILE A 25 4.64 4.63 -16.72
N LEU A 26 3.31 4.78 -16.77
CA LEU A 26 2.42 4.97 -17.92
C LEU A 26 2.02 3.69 -18.67
N GLY A 27 0.83 3.20 -18.29
CA GLY A 27 0.11 2.18 -19.04
C GLY A 27 -0.38 2.73 -20.38
N VAL A 28 0.50 2.71 -21.37
CA VAL A 28 0.12 2.71 -22.78
C VAL A 28 0.97 1.63 -23.46
N ALA A 29 0.40 0.44 -23.61
CA ALA A 29 0.91 -0.50 -24.60
C ALA A 29 0.36 -0.05 -25.97
N ASP A 30 0.88 1.06 -26.49
CA ASP A 30 0.79 1.38 -27.91
C ASP A 30 1.97 0.68 -28.59
N SER A 31 1.71 -0.53 -29.06
CA SER A 31 2.62 -1.24 -29.96
C SER A 31 1.85 -1.56 -31.24
N PRO A 32 1.84 -0.65 -32.23
CA PRO A 32 1.18 -0.86 -33.50
C PRO A 32 2.18 -1.52 -34.46
N ALA A 33 2.32 -2.85 -34.36
CA ALA A 33 3.17 -3.61 -35.28
C ALA A 33 2.49 -4.88 -35.82
N CYS A 34 1.16 -4.87 -35.92
CA CYS A 34 0.44 -5.82 -36.77
C CYS A 34 -0.28 -5.05 -37.89
N CYS A 35 0.48 -4.73 -38.93
CA CYS A 35 0.00 -4.46 -40.30
C CYS A 35 -0.87 -3.19 -40.50
N ASN A 36 -0.26 -2.08 -40.90
CA ASN A 36 -1.00 -1.00 -41.57
C ASN A 36 -1.51 -1.53 -42.93
N GLY A 37 -2.78 -1.94 -42.99
CA GLY A 37 -3.45 -2.34 -44.24
C GLY A 37 -4.20 -3.68 -44.24
N CYS A 38 -4.20 -4.46 -43.14
CA CYS A 38 -4.98 -5.69 -43.08
C CYS A 38 -6.38 -5.45 -42.49
N LEU A 39 -7.44 -5.79 -43.24
CA LEU A 39 -8.84 -5.74 -42.79
C LEU A 39 -9.15 -6.70 -41.61
N CYS A 40 -8.23 -7.60 -41.24
CA CYS A 40 -8.32 -8.45 -40.04
C CYS A 40 -7.86 -7.76 -38.74
N CYS A 41 -7.14 -6.64 -38.83
CA CYS A 41 -6.64 -5.86 -37.69
C CYS A 41 -7.47 -4.59 -37.44
N LEU A 42 -8.42 -4.26 -38.33
CA LEU A 42 -9.32 -3.12 -38.20
C LEU A 42 -10.47 -3.42 -37.21
N SER A 43 -10.15 -4.10 -36.11
CA SER A 43 -11.13 -4.37 -35.07
C SER A 43 -10.52 -4.18 -33.69
N TYR A 44 -11.26 -3.47 -32.86
CA TYR A 44 -10.88 -3.08 -31.52
C TYR A 44 -11.50 -4.02 -30.50
N ALA A 45 -10.68 -4.72 -29.73
CA ALA A 45 -11.15 -5.64 -28.70
C ALA A 45 -11.06 -5.03 -27.30
N CYS A 46 -12.06 -5.26 -26.47
CA CYS A 46 -12.02 -4.89 -25.06
C CYS A 46 -11.38 -6.01 -24.21
N THR A 47 -10.19 -5.77 -23.63
CA THR A 47 -9.47 -6.74 -22.79
C THR A 47 -9.98 -6.80 -21.34
N VAL A 48 -10.84 -5.88 -20.93
CA VAL A 48 -11.38 -5.77 -19.56
C VAL A 48 -12.60 -6.66 -19.36
N CYS A 49 -13.42 -6.85 -20.40
CA CYS A 49 -14.64 -7.65 -20.32
C CYS A 49 -14.35 -9.14 -20.59
N HIS A 50 -15.08 -10.03 -19.90
CA HIS A 50 -14.82 -11.48 -19.93
C HIS A 50 -15.06 -12.10 -21.31
N HIS A 51 -16.08 -11.64 -22.04
CA HIS A 51 -16.39 -12.12 -23.39
C HIS A 51 -15.59 -11.40 -24.49
N ARG A 52 -14.64 -10.55 -24.11
CA ARG A 52 -13.71 -9.83 -25.00
C ARG A 52 -14.34 -9.39 -26.33
N PRO A 53 -15.38 -8.53 -26.28
CA PRO A 53 -16.09 -8.12 -27.48
C PRO A 53 -15.15 -7.35 -28.43
N VAL A 54 -15.36 -7.57 -29.73
CA VAL A 54 -14.58 -7.02 -30.84
C VAL A 54 -15.47 -6.06 -31.63
N PHE A 55 -14.97 -4.86 -31.94
CA PHE A 55 -15.71 -3.78 -32.60
C PHE A 55 -14.98 -3.27 -33.84
N ASN A 56 -15.71 -2.94 -34.91
CA ASN A 56 -15.11 -2.49 -36.17
C ASN A 56 -14.70 -1.00 -36.18
N THR A 57 -15.05 -0.24 -35.14
CA THR A 57 -14.70 1.19 -35.01
C THR A 57 -14.30 1.53 -33.57
N VAL A 58 -13.46 2.55 -33.40
CA VAL A 58 -13.06 3.07 -32.08
C VAL A 58 -14.26 3.64 -31.34
N GLU A 59 -15.17 4.31 -32.03
CA GLU A 59 -16.35 4.95 -31.42
C GLU A 59 -17.23 3.93 -30.68
N MET A 60 -17.50 2.77 -31.29
CA MET A 60 -18.26 1.70 -30.64
C MET A 60 -17.53 1.12 -29.44
N LEU A 61 -16.20 1.04 -29.48
CA LEU A 61 -15.39 0.62 -28.34
C LEU A 61 -15.48 1.63 -27.19
N VAL A 62 -15.50 2.94 -27.48
CA VAL A 62 -15.65 3.99 -26.46
C VAL A 62 -17.03 3.89 -25.80
N VAL A 63 -18.09 3.71 -26.58
CA VAL A 63 -19.45 3.47 -26.04
C VAL A 63 -19.47 2.22 -25.16
N HIS A 64 -18.81 1.14 -25.59
CA HIS A 64 -18.68 -0.07 -24.77
C HIS A 64 -17.93 0.18 -23.46
N ARG A 65 -16.79 0.89 -23.50
CA ARG A 65 -15.97 1.23 -22.33
C ARG A 65 -16.77 2.06 -21.33
N ASN A 66 -17.62 2.97 -21.80
CA ASN A 66 -18.50 3.77 -20.95
C ASN A 66 -19.77 3.01 -20.50
N GLY A 67 -19.98 1.79 -20.99
CA GLY A 67 -21.13 0.97 -20.65
C GLY A 67 -21.11 0.44 -19.22
N LYS A 68 -22.29 0.30 -18.61
CA LYS A 68 -22.47 -0.19 -17.23
C LYS A 68 -21.83 -1.56 -16.99
N LYS A 69 -21.93 -2.48 -17.96
CA LYS A 69 -21.34 -3.83 -17.88
C LYS A 69 -19.80 -3.78 -17.86
N HIS A 70 -19.21 -2.87 -18.63
CA HIS A 70 -17.77 -2.67 -18.66
C HIS A 70 -17.30 -2.04 -17.36
N MET A 71 -17.95 -0.97 -16.90
CA MET A 71 -17.65 -0.34 -15.61
C MET A 71 -17.74 -1.33 -14.44
N ALA A 72 -18.78 -2.16 -14.39
CA ALA A 72 -18.90 -3.19 -13.35
C ALA A 72 -17.75 -4.23 -13.41
N CYS A 73 -17.37 -4.70 -14.61
CA CYS A 73 -16.20 -5.55 -14.78
C CYS A 73 -14.91 -4.85 -14.34
N MET A 74 -14.75 -3.59 -14.72
CA MET A 74 -13.60 -2.76 -14.42
C MET A 74 -13.44 -2.57 -12.90
N LEU A 75 -14.50 -2.14 -12.22
CA LEU A 75 -14.53 -1.98 -10.76
C LEU A 75 -14.20 -3.29 -10.04
N ARG A 76 -14.74 -4.42 -10.51
CA ARG A 76 -14.43 -5.73 -9.93
C ARG A 76 -12.96 -6.11 -10.09
N LEU A 77 -12.37 -5.87 -11.27
CA LEU A 77 -10.95 -6.16 -11.51
C LEU A 77 -10.03 -5.27 -10.68
N TYR A 78 -10.27 -3.96 -10.65
CA TYR A 78 -9.45 -3.03 -9.86
C TYR A 78 -9.68 -3.20 -8.36
N GLY A 79 -10.91 -3.48 -7.93
CA GLY A 79 -11.24 -3.81 -6.54
C GLY A 79 -10.51 -5.06 -6.08
N LYS A 80 -10.49 -6.12 -6.89
CA LYS A 80 -9.72 -7.34 -6.60
C LYS A 80 -8.21 -7.07 -6.55
N LYS A 81 -7.69 -6.20 -7.42
CA LYS A 81 -6.28 -5.78 -7.39
C LYS A 81 -5.93 -4.96 -6.14
N ALA A 82 -6.87 -4.15 -5.63
CA ALA A 82 -6.70 -3.39 -4.39
C ALA A 82 -6.75 -4.30 -3.16
N ALA A 83 -7.74 -5.21 -3.08
CA ALA A 83 -7.85 -6.21 -2.00
C ALA A 83 -6.57 -7.05 -1.87
N HIS A 84 -6.05 -7.55 -3.00
CA HIS A 84 -4.79 -8.31 -3.00
C HIS A 84 -3.60 -7.48 -2.48
N ARG A 85 -3.51 -6.19 -2.80
CA ARG A 85 -2.43 -5.32 -2.25
C ARG A 85 -2.56 -5.16 -0.74
N ASN A 86 -3.78 -4.95 -0.24
CA ASN A 86 -4.03 -4.82 1.19
C ASN A 86 -3.69 -6.11 1.95
N GLU A 87 -4.03 -7.27 1.39
CA GLU A 87 -3.67 -8.57 1.96
C GLU A 87 -2.16 -8.79 2.02
N VAL A 88 -1.42 -8.39 0.97
CA VAL A 88 0.05 -8.47 0.97
C VAL A 88 0.65 -7.52 2.02
N GLN A 89 0.16 -6.29 2.09
CA GLN A 89 0.61 -5.32 3.09
C GLN A 89 0.35 -5.79 4.52
N LYS A 90 -0.82 -6.39 4.77
CA LYS A 90 -1.16 -6.97 6.08
C LYS A 90 -0.17 -8.06 6.47
N ARG A 91 0.14 -9.00 5.57
CA ARG A 91 1.12 -10.07 5.83
C ARG A 91 2.52 -9.52 6.10
N GLN A 92 2.93 -8.49 5.38
CA GLN A 92 4.21 -7.81 5.61
C GLN A 92 4.25 -7.13 6.97
N HIS A 93 3.18 -6.46 7.37
CA HIS A 93 3.08 -5.84 8.69
C HIS A 93 3.09 -6.89 9.81
N GLU A 94 2.35 -7.99 9.66
CA GLU A 94 2.38 -9.12 10.61
C GLU A 94 3.78 -9.71 10.77
N GLN A 95 4.52 -9.87 9.66
CA GLN A 95 5.93 -10.33 9.69
C GLN A 95 6.86 -9.34 10.40
N TYR A 96 6.67 -8.04 10.21
CA TYR A 96 7.43 -7.02 10.91
C TYR A 96 7.20 -7.09 12.43
N VAL A 97 5.93 -7.14 12.85
CA VAL A 97 5.57 -7.25 14.28
C VAL A 97 6.16 -8.51 14.90
N GLN A 98 6.03 -9.66 14.23
CA GLN A 98 6.61 -10.92 14.71
C GLN A 98 8.14 -10.87 14.80
N ALA A 99 8.82 -10.16 13.90
CA ALA A 99 10.26 -10.02 13.93
C ALA A 99 10.73 -9.12 15.08
N GLU A 100 9.99 -8.05 15.40
CA GLU A 100 10.25 -7.20 16.58
C GLU A 100 10.02 -8.01 17.86
N GLU A 101 8.88 -8.70 17.98
CA GLU A 101 8.56 -9.54 19.14
C GLU A 101 9.57 -10.67 19.35
N ALA A 102 10.04 -11.30 18.26
CA ALA A 102 11.07 -12.33 18.32
C ALA A 102 12.47 -11.73 18.59
N GLY A 103 12.73 -10.51 18.16
CA GLY A 103 13.96 -9.75 18.45
C GLY A 103 14.04 -9.38 19.93
N GLU A 104 12.93 -8.95 20.53
CA GLU A 104 12.80 -8.68 21.97
C GLU A 104 12.92 -9.95 22.82
N GLN A 105 12.57 -11.12 22.27
CA GLN A 105 12.73 -12.41 22.95
C GLN A 105 14.11 -13.07 22.75
N LYS A 106 14.93 -12.63 21.78
CA LYS A 106 16.24 -13.23 21.45
C LYS A 106 17.45 -12.35 21.83
N GLY A 107 17.22 -11.19 22.44
CA GLY A 107 18.25 -10.32 23.01
C GLY A 107 18.76 -10.82 24.36
N GLU A 108 19.40 -11.99 24.39
CA GLU A 108 20.04 -12.52 25.60
C GLU A 108 21.46 -11.95 25.73
N GLU A 109 21.52 -10.68 26.16
CA GLU A 109 22.57 -10.14 27.05
C GLU A 109 21.81 -9.66 28.31
N PRO A 110 21.38 -10.59 29.19
CA PRO A 110 20.41 -10.30 30.24
C PRO A 110 20.89 -9.29 31.28
N SER A 111 22.21 -9.15 31.47
CA SER A 111 22.78 -8.20 32.43
C SER A 111 22.66 -6.75 31.96
N GLU A 112 22.99 -6.47 30.71
CA GLU A 112 23.02 -5.09 30.23
C GLU A 112 21.62 -4.53 29.95
N ASP A 113 20.68 -5.36 29.48
CA ASP A 113 19.30 -4.91 29.22
C ASP A 113 18.54 -4.62 30.53
N LEU A 114 18.75 -5.43 31.57
CA LEU A 114 18.17 -5.18 32.89
C LEU A 114 18.74 -3.92 33.54
N GLU A 115 20.04 -3.66 33.42
CA GLU A 115 20.67 -2.46 33.96
C GLU A 115 20.22 -1.19 33.20
N ARG A 116 20.17 -1.23 31.87
CA ARG A 116 19.59 -0.15 31.05
C ARG A 116 18.15 0.16 31.44
N ARG A 117 17.34 -0.87 31.67
CA ARG A 117 15.94 -0.73 32.11
C ARG A 117 15.83 -0.09 33.49
N ARG A 118 16.64 -0.50 34.46
CA ARG A 118 16.69 0.10 35.81
C ARG A 118 17.14 1.56 35.77
N VAL A 119 18.15 1.87 34.97
CA VAL A 119 18.64 3.26 34.79
C VAL A 119 17.55 4.12 34.15
N MET A 120 16.87 3.61 33.11
CA MET A 120 15.76 4.31 32.46
C MET A 120 14.59 4.53 33.42
N GLU A 121 14.18 3.50 34.16
CA GLU A 121 13.11 3.60 35.16
C GLU A 121 13.44 4.62 36.25
N HIS A 122 14.68 4.60 36.76
CA HIS A 122 15.15 5.58 37.75
C HIS A 122 15.13 7.00 37.19
N TYR A 123 15.58 7.20 35.95
CA TYR A 123 15.52 8.50 35.26
C TYR A 123 14.09 8.99 35.07
N LEU A 124 13.19 8.13 34.60
CA LEU A 124 11.77 8.46 34.40
C LEU A 124 11.07 8.77 35.72
N SER A 125 11.38 8.02 36.79
CA SER A 125 10.88 8.25 38.13
C SER A 125 11.31 9.62 38.68
N LEU A 126 12.58 10.00 38.49
CA LEU A 126 13.07 11.33 38.86
C LEU A 126 12.34 12.44 38.10
N ARG A 127 12.17 12.29 36.78
CA ARG A 127 11.45 13.26 35.93
C ARG A 127 9.98 13.41 36.31
N SER A 128 9.28 12.32 36.61
CA SER A 128 7.85 12.36 36.98
C SER A 128 7.62 12.87 38.41
N SER A 129 8.60 12.71 39.30
CA SER A 129 8.55 13.23 40.67
C SER A 129 9.08 14.66 40.83
N GLY A 130 9.29 15.37 39.71
CA GLY A 130 9.63 16.79 39.68
C GLY A 130 11.12 17.11 39.89
N TRP A 131 12.00 16.14 39.66
CA TRP A 131 13.45 16.37 39.70
C TRP A 131 13.99 16.78 38.33
N ILE A 132 14.83 17.80 38.33
CA ILE A 132 15.47 18.38 37.14
C ILE A 132 17.00 18.26 37.30
N PRO A 133 17.75 17.93 36.23
CA PRO A 133 19.21 17.89 36.28
C PRO A 133 19.82 19.30 36.16
N ASP A 134 20.67 19.70 37.11
CA ASP A 134 21.28 21.04 37.17
C ASP A 134 22.42 21.28 36.15
N GLY A 135 22.53 20.45 35.11
CA GLY A 135 23.66 20.46 34.16
C GLY A 135 25.01 20.03 34.75
N THR A 136 25.15 20.00 36.08
CA THR A 136 26.32 19.51 36.83
C THR A 136 26.24 18.03 37.20
N GLY A 137 25.18 17.34 36.77
CA GLY A 137 24.93 15.92 37.08
C GLY A 137 24.26 15.67 38.43
N LYS A 138 23.89 16.72 39.16
CA LYS A 138 23.02 16.62 40.34
C LYS A 138 21.56 16.80 39.95
N TRP A 139 20.69 16.17 40.72
CA TRP A 139 19.24 16.29 40.61
C TRP A 139 18.76 17.25 41.70
N VAL A 140 18.06 18.29 41.29
CA VAL A 140 17.39 19.24 42.19
C VAL A 140 15.89 19.13 41.98
N LYS A 141 15.16 19.14 43.09
CA LYS A 141 13.71 19.14 43.08
C LYS A 141 13.27 20.58 42.90
N ASP A 142 12.61 20.87 41.79
CA ASP A 142 12.14 22.22 41.50
C ASP A 142 10.88 22.49 42.34
N GLU A 143 11.04 23.30 43.38
CA GLU A 143 9.96 23.74 44.28
C GLU A 143 9.05 24.79 43.61
N ASN A 144 9.43 25.29 42.42
CA ASN A 144 8.77 26.39 41.72
C ASN A 144 8.00 25.95 40.45
N VAL A 145 7.89 24.65 40.16
CA VAL A 145 6.96 24.15 39.14
C VAL A 145 5.55 24.10 39.73
N GLU A 146 4.98 25.28 39.98
CA GLU A 146 3.54 25.43 39.99
C GLU A 146 3.10 25.30 38.53
N PHE A 147 2.53 24.14 38.21
CA PHE A 147 1.70 24.02 37.04
C PHE A 147 0.48 24.90 37.33
N ASP A 148 0.56 26.18 36.96
CA ASP A 148 -0.59 27.05 36.80
C ASP A 148 -1.46 26.37 35.74
N SER A 149 -2.33 25.48 36.18
CA SER A 149 -3.55 25.14 35.46
C SER A 149 -4.28 26.48 35.29
N ASP A 150 -4.00 27.17 34.20
CA ASP A 150 -4.75 28.30 33.69
C ASP A 150 -6.13 27.78 33.27
N GLU A 151 -6.94 27.49 34.29
CA GLU A 151 -8.38 27.68 34.28
C GLU A 151 -8.68 29.14 33.91
N GLU A 152 -8.54 29.48 32.63
CA GLU A 152 -9.26 30.62 32.07
C GLU A 152 -10.68 30.16 31.76
N GLU A 153 -11.54 30.24 32.79
CA GLU A 153 -12.98 29.94 32.66
C GLU A 153 -13.56 30.83 31.55
N PRO A 154 -14.07 30.24 30.44
CA PRO A 154 -14.58 31.04 29.33
C PRO A 154 -15.76 31.89 29.82
N PRO A 155 -15.78 33.21 29.54
CA PRO A 155 -16.80 34.10 30.06
C PRO A 155 -18.20 33.62 29.65
N ALA A 156 -19.08 33.48 30.64
CA ALA A 156 -20.45 33.04 30.44
C ALA A 156 -21.16 33.96 29.44
N VAL A 157 -21.59 33.37 28.31
CA VAL A 157 -22.40 34.05 27.29
C VAL A 157 -23.72 34.47 27.96
N PRO A 158 -24.05 35.78 28.01
CA PRO A 158 -25.31 36.20 28.63
C PRO A 158 -26.50 35.75 27.76
N PRO A 159 -27.56 35.16 28.34
CA PRO A 159 -28.77 34.79 27.63
C PRO A 159 -29.80 35.94 27.57
N PRO A 160 -30.89 35.76 26.79
CA PRO A 160 -31.04 35.88 25.34
C PRO A 160 -31.31 37.32 24.83
#